data_AF-R7Y5R6-F1
#
_entry.id   AF-R7Y5R6-F1
#
_cell.length_a   1.000
_cell.length_b   1.000
_cell.length_c   1.000
_cell.angle_alpha   90.00
_cell.angle_beta   90.00
_cell.angle_gamma   90.00
#
_symmetry.space_group_name_H-M   'P 1'
#
loop_
_entity.id
_entity.type
_entity.pdbx_description
1 polymer ?
#
loop_
_entity_poly.entity_id
_entity_poly.type
_entity_poly.pdbx_seq_one_letter_code
_entity_poly.pdbx_strand_id
1 'polypeptide(L)'
;MGVGRRRRAPNKALVRALFVRDRCCQMPGCGRTRHLHAHHVQWWSVGGRTDPDNLILLCGSCHRSLHRGKFSITAHGQQRFTFHRPDGGEIAVAPPTVRPAGWQPNPGIGINATVPVGGGRMDLGYTTEVLYAVWEWKERNSSRRDQVVDAAA
;
A
#
# COMPACT_ATOMS: atom_id res chain seq x y z
N MET A 1 5.04 14.62 -26.53
CA MET A 1 4.22 13.44 -26.18
C MET A 1 2.94 13.78 -25.42
N GLY A 2 2.96 14.67 -24.42
CA GLY A 2 1.74 15.13 -23.76
C GLY A 2 0.80 15.94 -24.68
N VAL A 3 -0.50 15.95 -24.34
CA VAL A 3 -1.52 16.76 -25.05
C VAL A 3 -1.87 18.05 -24.29
N GLY A 4 -1.21 18.30 -23.16
CA GLY A 4 -1.38 19.53 -22.37
C GLY A 4 -2.82 19.69 -21.93
N ARG A 5 -3.40 20.89 -22.09
CA ARG A 5 -4.81 21.18 -21.79
C ARG A 5 -5.78 20.98 -22.95
N ARG A 6 -5.32 20.51 -24.11
CA ARG A 6 -6.17 20.36 -25.32
C ARG A 6 -7.18 19.22 -25.21
N ARG A 7 -6.84 18.14 -24.49
CA ARG A 7 -7.72 16.97 -24.32
C ARG A 7 -7.54 16.36 -22.93
N ARG A 8 -8.66 16.05 -22.28
CA ARG A 8 -8.65 15.34 -20.99
C ARG A 8 -8.13 13.91 -21.14
N ALA A 9 -8.58 13.18 -22.17
CA ALA A 9 -8.17 11.81 -22.39
C ALA A 9 -6.73 11.76 -22.97
N PRO A 10 -5.84 10.89 -22.44
CA PRO A 10 -4.51 10.70 -22.99
C PRO A 10 -4.59 10.05 -24.37
N ASN A 11 -3.68 10.41 -25.27
CA ASN A 11 -3.55 9.77 -26.58
C ASN A 11 -2.87 8.39 -26.45
N LYS A 12 -2.92 7.57 -27.51
CA LYS A 12 -2.34 6.21 -27.51
C LYS A 12 -0.83 6.21 -27.20
N ALA A 13 -0.08 7.19 -27.67
CA ALA A 13 1.36 7.28 -27.43
C ALA A 13 1.67 7.53 -25.94
N LEU A 14 0.93 8.45 -25.31
CA LEU A 14 1.04 8.76 -23.89
C LEU A 14 0.63 7.56 -23.03
N VAL A 15 -0.47 6.88 -23.37
CA VAL A 15 -0.87 5.64 -22.67
C VAL A 15 0.25 4.60 -22.73
N ARG A 16 0.83 4.35 -23.91
CA ARG A 16 1.97 3.42 -24.03
C ARG A 16 3.17 3.83 -23.16
N ALA A 17 3.52 5.11 -23.15
CA ALA A 17 4.61 5.62 -22.32
C ALA A 17 4.34 5.37 -20.83
N LEU A 18 3.10 5.58 -20.36
CA LEU A 18 2.71 5.29 -18.98
C LEU A 18 2.85 3.80 -18.66
N PHE A 19 2.43 2.90 -19.55
CA PHE A 19 2.59 1.46 -19.33
C PHE A 19 4.06 1.01 -19.28
N VAL A 20 4.94 1.61 -20.09
CA VAL A 20 6.38 1.33 -20.06
C VAL A 20 7.02 1.80 -18.76
N ARG A 21 6.66 3.02 -18.30
CA ARG A 21 7.18 3.61 -17.07
C ARG A 21 6.67 2.88 -15.83
N ASP A 22 5.35 2.75 -15.71
CA ASP A 22 4.70 2.32 -14.47
C ASP A 22 4.69 0.79 -14.33
N ARG A 23 4.52 0.06 -15.44
CA ARG A 23 4.42 -1.43 -15.53
C ARG A 23 3.26 -2.07 -14.74
N CYS A 24 2.82 -1.46 -13.65
CA CYS A 24 1.73 -1.88 -12.78
C CYS A 24 1.12 -0.64 -12.08
N CYS A 25 0.11 -0.87 -11.23
CA CYS A 25 -0.43 0.15 -10.33
C CYS A 25 0.70 0.74 -9.47
N GLN A 26 0.83 2.07 -9.50
CA GLN A 26 1.91 2.79 -8.80
C GLN A 26 1.68 2.95 -7.29
N MET A 27 0.50 2.59 -6.78
CA MET A 27 0.27 2.59 -5.33
C MET A 27 1.29 1.65 -4.65
N PRO A 28 2.10 2.13 -3.69
CA PRO A 28 3.10 1.33 -3.01
C PRO A 28 2.52 0.01 -2.48
N GLY A 29 3.13 -1.12 -2.87
CA GLY A 29 2.72 -2.47 -2.46
C GLY A 29 1.55 -3.09 -3.22
N CYS A 30 0.89 -2.40 -4.17
CA CYS A 30 -0.29 -2.96 -4.85
C CYS A 30 0.06 -4.06 -5.88
N GLY A 31 1.04 -3.82 -6.74
CA GLY A 31 1.53 -4.80 -7.74
C GLY A 31 0.54 -5.20 -8.85
N ARG A 32 -0.69 -4.66 -8.88
CA ARG A 32 -1.70 -5.05 -9.88
C ARG A 32 -1.34 -4.58 -11.28
N THR A 33 -1.39 -5.48 -12.28
CA THR A 33 -1.01 -5.21 -13.69
C THR A 33 -2.20 -5.06 -14.64
N ARG A 34 -3.41 -5.39 -14.20
CA ARG A 34 -4.64 -5.33 -15.02
C ARG A 34 -5.62 -4.28 -14.49
N HIS A 35 -6.53 -3.84 -15.36
CA HIS A 35 -7.55 -2.82 -15.05
C HIS A 35 -6.94 -1.51 -14.53
N LEU A 36 -5.91 -1.05 -15.25
CA LEU A 36 -5.19 0.19 -14.95
C LEU A 36 -5.83 1.37 -15.66
N HIS A 37 -5.88 2.51 -14.97
CA HIS A 37 -6.39 3.78 -15.45
C HIS A 37 -5.29 4.83 -15.33
N ALA A 38 -5.15 5.67 -16.36
CA ALA A 38 -4.32 6.86 -16.28
C ALA A 38 -5.05 7.93 -15.46
N HIS A 39 -4.51 8.24 -14.29
CA HIS A 39 -5.07 9.18 -13.33
C HIS A 39 -4.31 10.49 -13.35
N HIS A 40 -5.03 11.62 -13.36
CA HIS A 40 -4.46 12.97 -13.20
C HIS A 40 -4.21 13.27 -11.73
N VAL A 41 -2.96 13.41 -11.31
CA VAL A 41 -2.58 13.72 -9.91
C VAL A 41 -3.13 15.08 -9.50
N GLN A 42 -2.81 16.14 -10.24
CA GLN A 42 -3.59 17.37 -10.22
C GLN A 42 -4.79 17.17 -11.15
N TRP A 43 -5.99 17.27 -10.61
CA TRP A 43 -7.22 17.06 -11.36
C TRP A 43 -7.29 17.92 -12.62
N TRP A 44 -7.74 17.33 -13.73
CA TRP A 44 -7.97 18.07 -14.97
C TRP A 44 -8.91 19.27 -14.78
N SER A 45 -9.96 19.11 -13.97
CA SER A 45 -10.98 20.13 -13.70
C SER A 45 -10.41 21.37 -13.02
N VAL A 46 -9.32 21.26 -12.27
CA VAL A 46 -8.75 22.37 -11.48
C VAL A 46 -7.46 22.93 -12.06
N GLY A 47 -7.00 22.48 -13.23
CA GLY A 47 -5.72 22.95 -13.74
C GLY A 47 -4.85 21.90 -14.43
N GLY A 48 -5.01 20.65 -14.02
CA GLY A 48 -4.08 19.57 -14.34
C GLY A 48 -3.91 19.32 -15.82
N ARG A 49 -2.68 19.05 -16.24
CA ARG A 49 -2.33 18.78 -17.64
C ARG A 49 -2.38 17.28 -17.95
N THR A 50 -2.59 16.93 -19.22
CA THR A 50 -2.53 15.55 -19.70
C THR A 50 -1.16 15.34 -20.32
N ASP A 51 -0.19 15.10 -19.44
CA ASP A 51 1.21 14.83 -19.77
C ASP A 51 1.81 13.81 -18.78
N PRO A 52 3.01 13.27 -19.05
CA PRO A 52 3.60 12.22 -18.21
C PRO A 52 3.84 12.66 -16.76
N ASP A 53 4.11 13.95 -16.53
CA ASP A 53 4.43 14.47 -15.19
C ASP A 53 3.21 14.55 -14.27
N ASN A 54 2.00 14.59 -14.84
CA ASN A 54 0.76 14.67 -14.07
C ASN A 54 -0.09 13.39 -14.18
N LEU A 55 0.29 12.42 -15.01
CA LEU A 55 -0.44 11.16 -15.17
C LEU A 55 0.28 9.98 -14.53
N ILE A 56 -0.49 9.13 -13.87
CA ILE A 56 0.00 7.93 -13.18
C ILE A 56 -0.98 6.75 -13.34
N LEU A 57 -0.48 5.52 -13.50
CA LEU A 57 -1.33 4.33 -13.57
C LEU A 57 -1.76 3.86 -12.18
N LEU A 58 -3.08 3.75 -11.99
CA LEU A 58 -3.69 3.15 -10.80
C LEU A 58 -4.71 2.08 -11.20
N CYS A 59 -4.80 0.99 -10.45
CA CYS A 59 -5.87 0.01 -10.61
C CYS A 59 -7.21 0.58 -10.11
N GLY A 60 -8.34 0.00 -10.53
CA GLY A 60 -9.66 0.51 -10.17
C GLY A 60 -9.91 0.66 -8.66
N SER A 61 -9.38 -0.24 -7.81
CA SER A 61 -9.52 -0.13 -6.35
C SER A 61 -8.70 1.03 -5.79
N CYS A 62 -7.40 1.11 -6.10
CA CYS A 62 -6.53 2.20 -5.66
C CYS A 62 -7.00 3.55 -6.19
N HIS A 63 -7.49 3.60 -7.43
CA HIS A 63 -8.08 4.81 -8.00
C HIS A 63 -9.26 5.29 -7.15
N ARG A 64 -10.22 4.42 -6.81
CA ARG A 64 -11.34 4.79 -5.92
C ARG A 64 -10.88 5.20 -4.53
N SER A 65 -9.88 4.53 -3.96
CA SER A 65 -9.33 4.88 -2.64
C SER A 65 -8.72 6.28 -2.62
N LEU A 66 -8.01 6.68 -3.68
CA LEU A 66 -7.49 8.05 -3.85
C LEU A 66 -8.63 9.08 -3.87
N HIS A 67 -9.68 8.84 -4.69
CA HIS A 67 -10.87 9.70 -4.73
C HIS A 67 -11.60 9.80 -3.39
N ARG A 68 -11.52 8.76 -2.56
CA ARG A 68 -12.10 8.72 -1.20
C ARG A 68 -11.19 9.35 -0.13
N GLY A 69 -10.06 9.94 -0.52
CA GLY A 69 -9.11 10.55 0.42
C GLY A 69 -8.40 9.55 1.33
N LYS A 70 -8.32 8.26 0.95
CA LYS A 70 -7.59 7.25 1.75
C LYS A 70 -6.07 7.40 1.66
N PHE A 71 -5.61 8.11 0.65
CA PHE A 71 -4.23 8.58 0.48
C PHE A 71 -4.25 9.75 -0.51
N SER A 72 -3.15 10.47 -0.62
CA SER A 72 -2.93 11.51 -1.63
C SER A 72 -1.65 11.25 -2.42
N ILE A 73 -1.51 11.93 -3.56
CA ILE A 73 -0.32 11.83 -4.42
C ILE A 73 0.18 13.25 -4.67
N THR A 74 1.49 13.45 -4.55
CA THR A 74 2.17 14.68 -4.96
C THR A 74 3.02 14.39 -6.19
N ALA A 75 2.85 15.19 -7.23
CA ALA A 75 3.71 15.16 -8.42
C ALA A 75 4.83 16.19 -8.25
N HIS A 76 6.08 15.75 -8.38
CA HIS A 76 7.28 16.60 -8.23
C HIS A 76 7.86 17.08 -9.58
N GLY A 77 7.19 16.73 -10.69
CA GLY A 77 7.75 16.86 -12.03
C GLY A 77 8.76 15.75 -12.33
N GLN A 78 9.28 15.73 -13.56
CA GLN A 78 10.21 14.70 -14.05
C GLN A 78 9.67 13.27 -13.80
N GLN A 79 8.35 13.10 -13.88
CA GLN A 79 7.65 11.85 -13.66
C GLN A 79 7.91 11.20 -12.29
N ARG A 80 8.19 12.02 -11.26
CA ARG A 80 8.36 11.59 -9.87
C ARG A 80 7.10 11.87 -9.06
N PHE A 81 6.70 10.87 -8.27
CA PHE A 81 5.50 10.93 -7.43
C PHE A 81 5.79 10.41 -6.03
N THR A 82 5.20 11.05 -5.02
CA THR A 82 5.18 10.54 -3.63
C THR A 82 3.74 10.32 -3.20
N PHE A 83 3.53 9.34 -2.33
CA PHE A 83 2.22 8.94 -1.83
C PHE A 83 2.15 9.25 -0.35
N HIS A 84 1.04 9.81 0.13
CA HIS A 84 0.89 10.20 1.52
C HIS A 84 -0.38 9.62 2.12
N ARG A 85 -0.30 9.17 3.37
CA ARG A 85 -1.46 8.79 4.17
C ARG A 85 -2.30 10.03 4.52
N PRO A 86 -3.54 9.85 5.00
CA PRO A 86 -4.39 10.97 5.40
C PRO A 86 -3.79 11.82 6.55
N ASP A 87 -2.92 11.23 7.36
CA ASP A 87 -2.17 11.92 8.43
C ASP A 87 -0.93 12.68 7.93
N GLY A 88 -0.66 12.65 6.61
CA GLY A 88 0.50 13.29 5.99
C GLY A 88 1.76 12.42 5.94
N GLY A 89 1.76 11.24 6.57
CA GLY A 89 2.91 10.35 6.55
C GLY A 89 3.14 9.71 5.18
N GLU A 90 4.37 9.79 4.67
CA GLU A 90 4.71 9.19 3.38
C GLU A 90 4.50 7.66 3.39
N ILE A 91 3.89 7.15 2.32
CA ILE A 91 3.72 5.72 2.07
C ILE A 91 4.95 5.26 1.28
N ALA A 92 5.99 4.88 2.01
CA ALA A 92 7.17 4.29 1.40
C ALA A 92 6.85 2.91 0.80
N VAL A 93 7.50 2.59 -0.32
CA VAL A 93 7.56 1.22 -0.82
C VAL A 93 8.34 0.40 0.20
N ALA A 94 7.76 -0.72 0.65
CA ALA A 94 8.48 -1.63 1.53
C ALA A 94 9.80 -2.06 0.87
N PRO A 95 10.93 -2.02 1.60
CA PRO A 95 12.19 -2.49 1.05
C PRO A 95 12.04 -3.96 0.62
N PRO A 96 12.77 -4.40 -0.42
CA PRO A 96 12.78 -5.81 -0.80
C PRO A 96 13.16 -6.65 0.42
N THR A 97 12.41 -7.72 0.67
CA THR A 97 12.70 -8.63 1.77
C THR A 97 14.00 -9.36 1.46
N VAL A 98 15.08 -9.01 2.15
CA VAL A 98 16.37 -9.68 2.05
C VAL A 98 16.57 -10.55 3.28
N ARG A 99 17.07 -11.78 3.07
CA ARG A 99 17.54 -12.59 4.20
C ARG A 99 18.80 -11.91 4.78
N PRO A 100 18.83 -11.60 6.09
CA PRO A 100 20.03 -11.04 6.72
C PRO A 100 21.24 -11.96 6.57
N ALA A 101 22.44 -11.38 6.43
CA ALA A 101 23.68 -12.16 6.45
C ALA A 101 23.81 -12.89 7.80
N GLY A 102 24.07 -14.20 7.76
CA GLY A 102 24.15 -15.03 8.96
C GLY A 102 22.80 -15.43 9.56
N TRP A 103 21.67 -15.09 8.92
CA TRP A 103 20.38 -15.64 9.33
C TRP A 103 20.42 -17.17 9.24
N GLN A 104 20.18 -17.82 10.36
CA GLN A 104 19.99 -19.26 10.44
C GLN A 104 18.56 -19.55 10.89
N PRO A 105 17.90 -20.58 10.34
CA PRO A 105 16.64 -21.06 10.91
C PRO A 105 16.85 -21.38 12.38
N ASN A 106 15.89 -21.01 13.23
CA ASN A 106 15.94 -21.43 14.63
C ASN A 106 15.87 -22.97 14.67
N PRO A 107 16.89 -23.67 15.19
CA PRO A 107 16.94 -25.14 15.17
C PRO A 107 15.85 -25.77 16.04
N GLY A 108 15.26 -25.03 16.98
CA GLY A 108 14.09 -25.46 17.75
C GLY A 108 12.77 -25.42 16.97
N ILE A 109 12.77 -24.87 15.75
CA ILE A 109 11.62 -24.81 14.86
C ILE A 109 11.82 -25.84 13.76
N GLY A 110 11.15 -26.99 13.88
CA GLY A 110 11.23 -28.05 12.87
C GLY A 110 10.77 -27.57 11.50
N ILE A 111 11.25 -28.22 10.43
CA ILE A 111 10.86 -27.91 9.03
C ILE A 111 9.34 -28.00 8.79
N ASN A 112 8.63 -28.73 9.65
CA ASN A 112 7.18 -28.89 9.65
C ASN A 112 6.46 -27.91 10.60
N ALA A 113 7.12 -26.89 11.17
CA ALA A 113 6.46 -25.97 12.11
C ALA A 113 5.42 -25.04 11.45
N THR A 114 5.37 -25.00 10.12
CA THR A 114 4.25 -24.44 9.33
C THR A 114 3.03 -25.36 9.27
N VAL A 115 3.12 -26.54 9.88
CA VAL A 115 2.01 -27.48 10.08
C VAL A 115 1.59 -27.34 11.55
N PRO A 116 0.31 -27.09 11.85
CA PRO A 116 -0.19 -27.10 13.23
C PRO A 116 0.16 -28.42 13.93
N VAL A 117 0.25 -28.41 15.27
CA VAL A 117 0.57 -29.60 16.08
C VAL A 117 -0.38 -30.78 15.79
N GLY A 118 -1.61 -30.52 15.33
CA GLY A 118 -2.59 -31.53 14.90
C GLY A 118 -2.49 -31.98 13.43
N GLY A 119 -1.50 -31.53 12.67
CA GLY A 119 -1.43 -31.72 11.22
C GLY A 119 -2.25 -30.66 10.44
N GLY A 120 -2.04 -30.62 9.12
CA GLY A 120 -2.78 -29.74 8.21
C GLY A 120 -2.04 -28.48 7.74
N ARG A 121 -2.64 -27.71 6.84
CA ARG A 121 -2.04 -26.45 6.35
C ARG A 121 -2.32 -25.35 7.37
N MET A 122 -1.30 -24.61 7.79
CA MET A 122 -1.50 -23.40 8.60
C MET A 122 -2.30 -22.36 7.81
N ASP A 123 -3.46 -21.98 8.34
CA ASP A 123 -4.28 -20.91 7.79
C ASP A 123 -3.72 -19.55 8.26
N LEU A 124 -3.06 -18.84 7.35
CA LEU A 124 -2.46 -17.55 7.63
C LEU A 124 -3.50 -16.46 7.96
N GLY A 125 -4.71 -16.57 7.42
CA GLY A 125 -5.82 -15.67 7.72
C GLY A 125 -6.25 -15.82 9.18
N TYR A 126 -6.54 -17.06 9.58
CA TYR A 126 -6.90 -17.39 10.95
C TYR A 126 -5.79 -17.05 11.95
N THR A 127 -4.52 -17.33 11.61
CA THR A 127 -3.36 -16.97 12.45
C THR A 127 -3.29 -15.47 12.69
N THR A 128 -3.52 -14.67 11.64
CA THR A 128 -3.52 -13.21 11.73
C THR A 128 -4.66 -12.72 12.63
N GLU A 129 -5.87 -13.26 12.48
CA GLU A 129 -7.01 -12.92 13.33
C GLU A 129 -6.76 -13.23 14.82
N VAL A 130 -6.19 -14.41 15.14
CA VAL A 130 -5.84 -14.78 16.52
C VAL A 130 -4.83 -13.82 17.11
N LEU A 131 -3.80 -13.42 16.36
CA LEU A 131 -2.80 -12.46 16.82
C LEU A 131 -3.43 -11.10 17.15
N TYR A 132 -4.33 -10.60 16.29
CA TYR A 132 -5.06 -9.36 16.53
C TYR A 132 -5.99 -9.48 17.76
N ALA A 133 -6.75 -10.56 17.87
CA ALA A 133 -7.66 -10.78 19.00
C ALA A 133 -6.90 -10.86 20.34
N VAL A 134 -5.73 -11.51 20.37
CA VAL A 134 -4.86 -11.58 21.56
C VAL A 134 -4.27 -10.20 21.89
N TRP A 135 -3.84 -9.43 20.89
CA TRP A 135 -3.35 -8.06 21.11
C TRP A 135 -4.44 -7.18 21.73
N GLU A 136 -5.65 -7.16 21.15
CA GLU A 136 -6.76 -6.40 21.71
C GLU A 136 -7.15 -6.84 23.14
N TRP A 137 -7.09 -8.15 23.42
CA TRP A 137 -7.33 -8.67 24.77
C TRP A 137 -6.28 -8.16 25.76
N LYS A 138 -5.00 -8.10 25.35
CA LYS A 138 -3.92 -7.56 26.19
C LYS A 138 -4.09 -6.07 26.43
N GLU A 139 -4.48 -5.28 25.43
CA GLU A 139 -4.76 -3.85 25.57
C GLU A 139 -5.91 -3.59 26.56
N ARG A 140 -7.03 -4.31 26.41
CA ARG A 140 -8.18 -4.20 27.33
C ARG A 140 -7.81 -4.61 28.76
N ASN A 141 -6.96 -5.62 28.94
CA ASN A 141 -6.57 -6.06 30.28
C ASN A 141 -5.45 -5.23 30.90
N SER A 142 -4.63 -4.56 30.10
CA SER A 142 -3.62 -3.61 30.61
C SER A 142 -4.32 -2.36 31.12
N SER A 143 -5.22 -1.78 30.32
CA SER A 143 -6.07 -0.65 30.75
C SER A 143 -6.95 -0.96 31.96
N ARG A 144 -7.48 -2.19 32.07
CA ARG A 144 -8.22 -2.64 33.26
C ARG A 144 -7.33 -2.86 34.49
N ARG A 145 -6.07 -3.29 34.31
CA ARG A 145 -5.11 -3.38 35.42
C ARG A 145 -4.79 -1.99 35.96
N ASP A 146 -4.49 -1.04 35.09
CA ASP A 146 -4.10 0.32 35.47
C ASP A 146 -5.23 1.04 36.25
N GLN A 147 -6.49 0.89 35.83
CA GLN A 147 -7.65 1.43 36.55
C GLN A 147 -7.86 0.84 37.96
N VAL A 148 -7.50 -0.44 38.16
CA VAL A 148 -7.62 -1.08 39.48
C VAL A 148 -6.50 -0.61 40.42
N VAL A 149 -5.31 -0.30 39.89
CA VAL A 149 -4.21 0.25 40.70
C VAL A 149 -4.54 1.67 41.17
N ASP A 150 -5.10 2.51 40.29
CA ASP A 150 -5.48 3.89 40.62
C ASP A 150 -6.64 3.98 41.62
N ALA A 151 -7.55 2.99 41.65
CA ALA A 151 -8.67 2.95 42.59
C ALA A 151 -8.30 2.44 44.01
N ALA A 152 -7.09 1.90 44.18
CA ALA A 152 -6.61 1.34 45.44
C ALA A 152 -5.59 2.25 46.17
N ALA A 153 -5.31 3.44 45.63
CA ALA A 153 -4.45 4.48 46.20
C ALA A 153 -5.27 5.62 46.81
#